data_AF-A0A2D0AIT1-F1
#
_entry.id   AF-A0A2D0AIT1-F1
#
_cell.length_a   1.000
_cell.length_b   1.000
_cell.length_c   1.000
_cell.angle_alpha   90.00
_cell.angle_beta   90.00
_cell.angle_gamma   90.00
#
_symmetry.space_group_name_H-M   'P 1'
#
loop_
_entity.id
_entity.type
_entity.pdbx_description
1 polymer ?
#
loop_
_entity_poly.entity_id
_entity_poly.type
_entity_poly.pdbx_seq_one_letter_code
_entity_poly.pdbx_strand_id
1 'polypeptide(L)'
;MDFLKRNRIHFNLEIKIIALITLINRMGAVVVPFLSKYLNETLGFTYSQIGWIMVCFGIGSLVGTFTSGRLSDIVGSYKVMIFSLFTSGLIFFLLKYVKTFENICITVFLLTTIADMYRPAMMLTVNSYVSKDIKLQSLSLIRSASNLGLVFGPVIGGLIISYWNYNVLFWVDGITCLLAISIFFLLVKERKVPFDLNLAKTNLDRLAPIKDIPFVLNWIIAMITGYLFFQIFTILPLFQKNSFHLKDVTTGMLFGFSGVVFILFEVRLINKIQIKKINETLAIAIGLALFSLGYFFLYSIHNSWVLWIFMALMTFGNMLTFSYASGLVLKRSHKNHEGIFMSVFQMSYGFAHVLSSKTGLSIVQYLSYEANWLINSIIAIIGIGLTYLLYLTLKKEQVSLKEKIAKQLFS
;
A
#
# COMPACT_ATOMS: atom_id res chain seq x y z
N MET A 1 -12.92 -9.67 34.96
CA MET A 1 -11.44 -9.65 35.06
C MET A 1 -10.80 -10.99 34.61
N ASP A 2 -11.59 -12.00 34.20
CA ASP A 2 -11.08 -13.33 33.80
C ASP A 2 -11.10 -13.66 32.29
N PHE A 3 -11.59 -12.75 31.42
CA PHE A 3 -11.54 -12.97 29.96
C PHE A 3 -10.17 -12.58 29.35
N LEU A 4 -9.33 -11.85 30.09
CA LEU A 4 -7.99 -11.40 29.64
C LEU A 4 -6.86 -12.36 30.05
N LYS A 5 -7.15 -13.45 30.76
CA LYS A 5 -6.14 -14.42 31.26
C LYS A 5 -6.04 -15.73 30.46
N ARG A 6 -6.92 -15.98 29.47
CA ARG A 6 -6.85 -17.17 28.60
C ARG A 6 -6.17 -16.81 27.27
N ASN A 7 -5.04 -17.44 26.99
CA ASN A 7 -4.17 -17.33 25.81
C ASN A 7 -3.24 -16.10 25.75
N ARG A 8 -2.17 -16.10 26.56
CA ARG A 8 -0.95 -15.40 26.14
C ARG A 8 -0.41 -16.13 24.91
N ILE A 9 -0.69 -15.59 23.73
CA ILE A 9 -0.12 -16.09 22.48
C ILE A 9 1.40 -15.89 22.55
N HIS A 10 2.14 -16.99 22.75
CA HIS A 10 3.59 -16.97 22.73
C HIS A 10 4.05 -17.04 21.27
N PHE A 11 4.46 -15.90 20.72
CA PHE A 11 5.07 -15.86 19.39
C PHE A 11 6.49 -16.45 19.44
N ASN A 12 6.81 -17.24 18.42
CA ASN A 12 8.16 -17.76 18.17
C ASN A 12 9.16 -16.60 18.02
N LEU A 13 10.42 -16.83 18.39
CA LEU A 13 11.47 -15.82 18.35
C LEU A 13 11.62 -15.23 16.94
N GLU A 14 11.55 -16.08 15.92
CA GLU A 14 11.65 -15.71 14.51
C GLU A 14 10.55 -14.73 14.09
N ILE A 15 9.32 -14.90 14.57
CA ILE A 15 8.20 -13.97 14.29
C ILE A 15 8.39 -12.64 15.00
N LYS A 16 8.89 -12.65 16.23
CA LYS A 16 9.23 -11.40 16.95
C LYS A 16 10.34 -10.64 16.22
N ILE A 17 11.36 -11.35 15.72
CA ILE A 17 12.43 -10.75 14.94
C ILE A 17 11.89 -10.21 13.61
N ILE A 18 11.08 -10.98 12.86
CA ILE A 18 10.47 -10.50 11.61
C ILE A 18 9.61 -9.24 11.86
N ALA A 19 8.86 -9.19 12.96
CA ALA A 19 8.12 -7.99 13.34
C ALA A 19 9.05 -6.82 13.67
N LEU A 20 10.13 -7.05 14.42
CA LEU A 20 11.12 -6.04 14.79
C LEU A 20 11.84 -5.46 13.56
N ILE A 21 12.36 -6.31 12.66
CA ILE A 21 13.04 -5.84 11.44
C ILE A 21 12.06 -5.11 10.51
N THR A 22 10.79 -5.53 10.49
CA THR A 22 9.75 -4.82 9.73
C THR A 22 9.49 -3.44 10.33
N LEU A 23 9.45 -3.33 11.66
CA LEU A 23 9.34 -2.03 12.33
C LEU A 23 10.54 -1.12 11.99
N ILE A 24 11.77 -1.63 12.14
CA ILE A 24 13.00 -0.87 11.86
C ILE A 24 13.01 -0.40 10.40
N ASN A 25 12.76 -1.32 9.45
CA ASN A 25 12.72 -0.98 8.03
C ASN A 25 11.63 0.05 7.70
N ARG A 26 10.43 -0.07 8.29
CA ARG A 26 9.31 0.84 7.99
C ARG A 26 9.44 2.19 8.66
N MET A 27 9.99 2.26 9.87
CA MET A 27 10.39 3.53 10.50
C MET A 27 11.51 4.21 9.72
N GLY A 28 12.41 3.41 9.17
CA GLY A 28 13.53 3.87 8.36
C GLY A 28 13.18 4.26 6.94
N ALA A 29 12.00 3.92 6.41
CA ALA A 29 11.58 4.20 5.04
C ALA A 29 11.12 5.67 4.86
N VAL A 30 12.03 6.61 5.12
CA VAL A 30 11.76 8.05 5.19
C VAL A 30 11.92 8.74 3.84
N VAL A 31 12.48 8.07 2.83
CA VAL A 31 12.66 8.64 1.48
C VAL A 31 11.33 8.79 0.73
N VAL A 32 10.47 7.76 0.70
CA VAL A 32 9.28 7.72 -0.17
C VAL A 32 8.33 8.92 0.02
N PRO A 33 7.95 9.32 1.26
CA PRO A 33 7.02 10.43 1.48
C PRO A 33 7.56 11.80 1.05
N PHE A 34 8.88 11.92 0.89
CA PHE A 34 9.57 13.17 0.58
C PHE A 34 10.28 13.13 -0.78
N LEU A 35 10.19 12.02 -1.52
CA LEU A 35 10.94 11.82 -2.75
C LEU A 35 10.58 12.87 -3.81
N SER A 36 9.29 13.15 -4.02
CA SER A 36 8.87 14.17 -4.99
C SER A 36 9.42 15.56 -4.65
N LYS A 37 9.46 15.88 -3.36
CA LYS A 37 10.01 17.12 -2.84
C LYS A 37 11.53 17.18 -3.01
N TYR A 38 12.27 16.13 -2.69
CA TYR A 38 13.71 16.03 -2.97
C TYR A 38 14.04 16.26 -4.46
N LEU A 39 13.32 15.58 -5.35
CA LEU A 39 13.53 15.67 -6.79
C LEU A 39 13.28 17.09 -7.32
N ASN A 40 12.26 17.78 -6.79
CA ASN A 40 11.95 19.15 -7.19
C ASN A 40 12.93 20.16 -6.59
N GLU A 41 13.19 20.07 -5.28
CA GLU A 41 13.90 21.11 -4.54
C GLU A 41 15.40 21.00 -4.59
N THR A 42 15.91 19.77 -4.55
CA THR A 42 17.37 19.54 -4.50
C THR A 42 17.94 19.28 -5.88
N LEU A 43 17.20 18.60 -6.76
CA LEU A 43 17.65 18.30 -8.12
C LEU A 43 17.07 19.24 -9.19
N GLY A 44 16.11 20.08 -8.84
CA GLY A 44 15.52 21.06 -9.76
C GLY A 44 14.68 20.42 -10.87
N PHE A 45 14.21 19.18 -10.71
CA PHE A 45 13.44 18.50 -11.75
C PHE A 45 12.04 19.09 -11.90
N THR A 46 11.60 19.16 -13.14
CA THR A 46 10.24 19.57 -13.52
C THR A 46 9.22 18.54 -13.03
N TYR A 47 7.95 18.95 -12.85
CA TYR A 47 6.89 18.02 -12.45
C TYR A 47 6.72 16.86 -13.43
N SER A 48 6.90 17.07 -14.74
CA SER A 48 6.85 16.00 -15.74
C SER A 48 7.96 14.97 -15.55
N GLN A 49 9.19 15.41 -15.26
CA GLN A 49 10.31 14.51 -14.93
C GLN A 49 10.02 13.73 -13.65
N ILE A 50 9.56 14.40 -12.59
CA ILE A 50 9.18 13.73 -11.34
C ILE A 50 8.09 12.69 -11.61
N GLY A 51 7.10 13.01 -12.45
CA GLY A 51 6.05 12.08 -12.86
C GLY A 51 6.61 10.82 -13.51
N TRP A 52 7.59 10.95 -14.41
CA TRP A 52 8.27 9.81 -15.03
C TRP A 52 9.12 9.01 -14.04
N ILE A 53 9.78 9.65 -13.09
CA ILE A 53 10.53 8.95 -12.03
C ILE A 53 9.57 8.13 -11.15
N MET A 54 8.39 8.67 -10.83
CA MET A 54 7.37 7.95 -10.07
C MET A 54 6.69 6.82 -10.89
N VAL A 55 6.65 6.94 -12.22
CA VAL A 55 6.31 5.81 -13.11
C VAL A 55 7.36 4.71 -12.98
N CYS A 56 8.65 5.04 -13.06
CA CYS A 56 9.74 4.08 -12.84
C CYS A 56 9.64 3.42 -11.47
N PHE A 57 9.32 4.19 -10.42
CA PHE A 57 9.04 3.68 -9.08
C PHE A 57 7.94 2.61 -9.11
N GLY A 58 6.78 2.94 -9.69
CA GLY A 58 5.61 2.05 -9.73
C GLY A 58 5.82 0.79 -10.57
N ILE A 59 6.46 0.91 -11.73
CA ILE A 59 6.81 -0.25 -12.57
C ILE A 59 7.81 -1.15 -11.84
N GLY A 60 8.84 -0.57 -11.22
CA GLY A 60 9.81 -1.35 -10.44
C GLY A 60 9.13 -2.13 -9.31
N SER A 61 8.23 -1.49 -8.56
CA SER A 61 7.42 -2.13 -7.50
C SER A 61 6.63 -3.34 -8.01
N LEU A 62 5.98 -3.21 -9.17
CA LEU A 62 5.23 -4.29 -9.82
C LEU A 62 6.15 -5.46 -10.22
N VAL A 63 7.28 -5.14 -10.87
CA VAL A 63 8.27 -6.15 -11.30
C VAL A 63 8.86 -6.86 -10.08
N GLY A 64 9.21 -6.13 -9.02
CA GLY A 64 9.74 -6.68 -7.77
C GLY A 64 8.77 -7.65 -7.10
N THR A 65 7.51 -7.25 -6.97
CA THR A 65 6.46 -8.09 -6.38
C THR A 65 6.26 -9.40 -7.17
N PHE A 66 6.25 -9.32 -8.51
CA PHE A 66 6.09 -10.48 -9.38
C PHE A 66 7.31 -11.42 -9.36
N THR A 67 8.51 -10.85 -9.43
CA THR A 67 9.77 -11.62 -9.45
C THR A 67 10.08 -12.27 -8.11
N SER A 68 9.64 -11.68 -7.00
CA SER A 68 9.84 -12.22 -5.63
C SER A 68 9.36 -13.65 -5.47
N GLY A 69 8.17 -14.00 -5.97
CA GLY A 69 7.62 -15.35 -5.87
C GLY A 69 8.49 -16.37 -6.60
N ARG A 70 8.77 -16.11 -7.88
CA ARG A 70 9.61 -17.00 -8.71
C ARG A 70 11.01 -17.16 -8.16
N LEU A 71 11.61 -16.09 -7.66
CA LEU A 71 12.94 -16.15 -7.07
C LEU A 71 12.91 -16.90 -5.73
N SER A 72 11.88 -16.69 -4.92
CA SER A 72 11.70 -17.41 -3.64
C SER A 72 11.55 -18.92 -3.85
N ASP A 73 10.92 -19.34 -4.95
CA ASP A 73 10.80 -20.75 -5.33
C ASP A 73 12.16 -21.37 -5.72
N ILE A 74 13.05 -20.60 -6.36
CA ILE A 74 14.35 -21.08 -6.86
C ILE A 74 15.43 -21.07 -5.77
N VAL A 75 15.60 -19.93 -5.08
CA VAL A 75 16.72 -19.75 -4.12
C VAL A 75 16.28 -19.77 -2.66
N GLY A 76 14.97 -19.75 -2.38
CA GLY A 76 14.39 -19.72 -1.04
C GLY A 76 14.00 -18.31 -0.56
N SER A 77 12.81 -18.17 0.01
CA SER A 77 12.27 -16.88 0.46
C SER A 77 13.12 -16.18 1.54
N TYR A 78 13.81 -16.95 2.39
CA TYR A 78 14.74 -16.43 3.39
C TYR A 78 15.88 -15.62 2.73
N LYS A 79 16.49 -16.17 1.68
CA LYS A 79 17.58 -15.51 0.95
C LYS A 79 17.09 -14.32 0.13
N VAL A 80 15.88 -14.40 -0.42
CA VAL A 80 15.26 -13.27 -1.13
C VAL A 80 15.04 -12.08 -0.19
N MET A 81 14.60 -12.31 1.06
CA MET A 81 14.51 -11.24 2.05
C MET A 81 15.87 -10.59 2.32
N ILE A 82 16.91 -11.40 2.46
CA ILE A 82 18.28 -10.91 2.67
C ILE A 82 18.76 -10.07 1.50
N PHE A 83 18.67 -10.63 0.30
CA PHE A 83 19.06 -9.95 -0.93
C PHE A 83 18.33 -8.62 -1.09
N SER A 84 17.01 -8.62 -0.87
CA SER A 84 16.16 -7.44 -0.98
C SER A 84 16.62 -6.32 -0.05
N LEU A 85 16.60 -6.51 1.27
CA LEU A 85 16.94 -5.44 2.21
C LEU A 85 18.41 -5.03 2.15
N PHE A 86 19.33 -5.99 1.97
CA PHE A 86 20.75 -5.69 1.87
C PHE A 86 21.04 -4.81 0.65
N THR A 87 20.55 -5.22 -0.51
CA THR A 87 20.80 -4.51 -1.77
C THR A 87 20.05 -3.18 -1.81
N SER A 88 18.82 -3.10 -1.29
CA SER A 88 18.13 -1.82 -1.13
C SER A 88 18.91 -0.84 -0.26
N GLY A 89 19.50 -1.32 0.85
CA GLY A 89 20.34 -0.50 1.72
C GLY A 89 21.53 0.12 0.98
N LEU A 90 22.20 -0.67 0.13
CA LEU A 90 23.30 -0.20 -0.72
C LEU A 90 22.82 0.79 -1.79
N ILE A 91 21.69 0.53 -2.43
CA ILE A 91 21.13 1.41 -3.46
C ILE A 91 20.72 2.76 -2.86
N PHE A 92 20.20 2.80 -1.63
CA PHE A 92 19.92 4.06 -0.95
C PHE A 92 21.18 4.91 -0.78
N PHE A 93 22.31 4.33 -0.36
CA PHE A 93 23.58 5.06 -0.30
C PHE A 93 24.02 5.58 -1.67
N LEU A 94 23.84 4.80 -2.74
CA LEU A 94 24.14 5.22 -4.10
C LEU A 94 23.23 6.37 -4.56
N LEU A 95 21.95 6.34 -4.22
CA LEU A 95 20.94 7.32 -4.65
C LEU A 95 21.31 8.76 -4.25
N LYS A 96 22.05 8.94 -3.15
CA LYS A 96 22.61 10.24 -2.75
C LYS A 96 23.47 10.90 -3.84
N TYR A 97 24.25 10.11 -4.58
CA TYR A 97 25.21 10.59 -5.57
C TYR A 97 24.62 10.73 -6.97
N VAL A 98 23.43 10.18 -7.19
CA VAL A 98 22.75 10.24 -8.50
C VAL A 98 22.02 11.57 -8.64
N LYS A 99 22.31 12.31 -9.72
CA LYS A 99 21.79 13.68 -9.94
C LYS A 99 21.14 13.91 -11.30
N THR A 100 21.43 13.09 -12.31
CA THR A 100 20.81 13.21 -13.64
C THR A 100 19.47 12.47 -13.70
N PHE A 101 18.57 12.94 -14.57
CA PHE A 101 17.21 12.42 -14.68
C PHE A 101 17.20 10.92 -15.03
N GLU A 102 17.96 10.52 -16.04
CA GLU A 102 18.03 9.14 -16.54
C GLU A 102 18.55 8.19 -15.46
N ASN A 103 19.62 8.60 -14.77
CA ASN A 103 20.21 7.79 -13.72
C ASN A 103 19.28 7.68 -12.51
N ILE A 104 18.52 8.72 -12.17
CA ILE A 104 17.49 8.65 -11.11
C ILE A 104 16.39 7.68 -11.53
N CYS A 105 15.89 7.74 -12.77
CA CYS A 105 14.89 6.80 -13.27
C CYS A 105 15.34 5.34 -13.14
N ILE A 106 16.56 5.04 -13.59
CA ILE A 106 17.14 3.69 -13.49
C ILE A 106 17.31 3.28 -12.02
N THR A 107 17.88 4.16 -11.19
CA THR A 107 18.16 3.84 -9.79
C THR A 107 16.89 3.63 -8.98
N VAL A 108 15.86 4.46 -9.19
CA VAL A 108 14.55 4.33 -8.52
C VAL A 108 13.83 3.06 -8.98
N PHE A 109 13.86 2.75 -10.28
CA PHE A 109 13.31 1.49 -10.79
C PHE A 109 13.98 0.26 -10.17
N LEU A 110 15.32 0.24 -10.11
CA LEU A 110 16.07 -0.85 -9.49
C LEU A 110 15.80 -0.93 -7.99
N LEU A 111 15.80 0.21 -7.30
CA LEU A 111 15.52 0.31 -5.88
C LEU A 111 14.18 -0.30 -5.53
N THR A 112 13.09 0.09 -6.21
CA THR A 112 11.76 -0.41 -5.88
C THR A 112 11.54 -1.85 -6.34
N THR A 113 12.16 -2.25 -7.46
CA THR A 113 12.19 -3.66 -7.87
C THR A 113 12.77 -4.53 -6.77
N ILE A 114 13.92 -4.14 -6.22
CA ILE A 114 14.62 -4.94 -5.20
C ILE A 114 13.91 -4.81 -3.84
N ALA A 115 13.48 -3.62 -3.45
CA ALA A 115 12.86 -3.37 -2.15
C ALA A 115 11.52 -4.09 -2.00
N ASP A 116 10.68 -4.08 -3.03
CA ASP A 116 9.34 -4.67 -2.95
C ASP A 116 9.33 -6.20 -3.12
N MET A 117 10.49 -6.81 -3.41
CA MET A 117 10.65 -8.25 -3.27
C MET A 117 10.52 -8.72 -1.82
N TYR A 118 10.80 -7.86 -0.84
CA TYR A 118 10.77 -8.20 0.58
C TYR A 118 9.40 -8.70 1.03
N ARG A 119 8.31 -8.05 0.63
CA ARG A 119 6.98 -8.30 1.21
C ARG A 119 6.44 -9.71 0.88
N PRO A 120 6.41 -10.17 -0.38
CA PRO A 120 5.99 -11.53 -0.69
C PRO A 120 6.94 -12.58 -0.08
N ALA A 121 8.25 -12.34 -0.13
CA ALA A 121 9.26 -13.23 0.46
C ALA A 121 9.08 -13.35 1.99
N MET A 122 8.80 -12.24 2.69
CA MET A 122 8.51 -12.22 4.12
C MET A 122 7.25 -13.01 4.45
N MET A 123 6.18 -12.89 3.66
CA MET A 123 4.97 -13.69 3.87
C MET A 123 5.22 -15.19 3.69
N LEU A 124 6.05 -15.58 2.71
CA LEU A 124 6.46 -16.98 2.51
C LEU A 124 7.34 -17.49 3.66
N THR A 125 8.29 -16.68 4.10
CA THR A 125 9.19 -16.99 5.21
C THR A 125 8.40 -17.15 6.51
N VAL A 126 7.43 -16.30 6.81
CA VAL A 126 6.57 -16.46 8.00
C VAL A 126 5.89 -17.83 8.01
N ASN A 127 5.42 -18.31 6.86
CA ASN A 127 4.74 -19.61 6.75
C ASN A 127 5.64 -20.80 7.12
N SER A 128 6.96 -20.66 7.07
CA SER A 128 7.89 -21.74 7.46
C SER A 128 8.16 -21.82 8.96
N TYR A 129 7.81 -20.78 9.73
CA TYR A 129 8.05 -20.72 11.18
C TYR A 129 6.79 -20.86 12.03
N VAL A 130 5.59 -20.88 11.44
CA VAL A 130 4.32 -20.86 12.18
C VAL A 130 3.39 -21.98 11.77
N SER A 131 2.68 -22.54 12.75
CA SER A 131 1.53 -23.42 12.48
C SER A 131 0.36 -22.62 11.92
N LYS A 132 -0.60 -23.32 11.28
CA LYS A 132 -1.80 -22.70 10.70
C LYS A 132 -2.60 -21.91 11.76
N ASP A 133 -2.63 -22.37 13.00
CA ASP A 133 -3.46 -21.81 14.08
C ASP A 133 -3.00 -20.43 14.57
N ILE A 134 -1.69 -20.15 14.50
CA ILE A 134 -1.10 -18.88 14.95
C ILE A 134 -0.69 -17.95 13.79
N LYS A 135 -0.91 -18.39 12.54
CA LYS A 135 -0.49 -17.67 11.33
C LYS A 135 -1.14 -16.29 11.22
N LEU A 136 -2.45 -16.20 11.44
CA LEU A 136 -3.20 -14.95 11.35
C LEU A 136 -2.72 -13.93 12.40
N GLN A 137 -2.47 -14.39 13.63
CA GLN A 137 -1.99 -13.56 14.73
C GLN A 137 -0.55 -13.09 14.47
N SER A 138 0.29 -13.95 13.89
CA SER A 138 1.67 -13.62 13.52
C SER A 138 1.71 -12.56 12.42
N LEU A 139 0.90 -12.71 11.37
CA LEU A 139 0.77 -11.72 10.31
C LEU A 139 0.18 -10.39 10.84
N SER A 140 -0.75 -10.46 11.80
CA SER A 140 -1.29 -9.27 12.46
C SER A 140 -0.21 -8.50 13.23
N LEU A 141 0.66 -9.20 13.98
CA LEU A 141 1.78 -8.57 14.70
C LEU A 141 2.74 -7.84 13.74
N ILE A 142 3.11 -8.49 12.63
CA ILE A 142 3.97 -7.89 11.60
C ILE A 142 3.29 -6.69 10.95
N ARG A 143 1.98 -6.77 10.68
CA ARG A 143 1.20 -5.64 10.16
C ARG A 143 1.18 -4.46 11.14
N SER A 144 0.99 -4.71 12.43
CA SER A 144 1.06 -3.66 13.46
C SER A 144 2.42 -2.99 13.50
N ALA A 145 3.51 -3.77 13.45
CA ALA A 145 4.87 -3.24 13.35
C ALA A 145 5.06 -2.36 12.10
N SER A 146 4.56 -2.81 10.94
CA SER A 146 4.61 -2.03 9.70
C SER A 146 3.83 -0.72 9.80
N ASN A 147 2.62 -0.76 10.38
CA ASN A 147 1.79 0.43 10.53
C ASN A 147 2.41 1.45 11.47
N LEU A 148 3.01 1.00 12.59
CA LEU A 148 3.78 1.86 13.50
C LEU A 148 4.94 2.53 12.77
N GLY A 149 5.67 1.79 11.94
CA GLY A 149 6.74 2.35 11.13
C GLY A 149 6.26 3.43 10.17
N LEU A 150 5.12 3.21 9.50
CA LEU A 150 4.51 4.22 8.62
C LEU A 150 4.03 5.48 9.36
N VAL A 151 3.73 5.39 10.66
CA VAL A 151 3.38 6.55 11.49
C VAL A 151 4.64 7.37 11.80
N PHE A 152 5.66 6.71 12.34
CA PHE A 152 6.84 7.41 12.86
C PHE A 152 7.84 7.79 11.78
N GLY A 153 7.96 7.00 10.70
CA GLY A 153 8.93 7.24 9.64
C GLY A 153 8.81 8.63 9.01
N PRO A 154 7.66 9.02 8.46
CA PRO A 154 7.49 10.35 7.88
C PRO A 154 7.74 11.50 8.87
N VAL A 155 7.37 11.32 10.15
CA VAL A 155 7.65 12.31 11.21
C VAL A 155 9.15 12.46 11.42
N ILE A 156 9.88 11.35 11.55
CA ILE A 156 11.34 11.32 11.67
C ILE A 156 11.98 11.94 10.42
N GLY A 157 11.49 11.58 9.22
CA GLY A 157 11.97 12.15 7.96
C GLY A 157 11.79 13.66 7.87
N GLY A 158 10.62 14.17 8.24
CA GLY A 158 10.35 15.62 8.26
C GLY A 158 11.25 16.37 9.23
N LEU A 159 11.54 15.79 10.40
CA LEU A 159 12.50 16.33 11.36
C LEU A 159 13.93 16.31 10.79
N ILE A 160 14.35 15.19 10.19
CA ILE A 160 15.68 15.05 9.57
C ILE A 160 15.91 16.12 8.51
N ILE A 161 14.94 16.34 7.62
CA ILE A 161 15.06 17.36 6.56
C ILE A 161 15.19 18.75 7.17
N SER A 162 14.42 19.03 8.23
CA SER A 162 14.33 20.37 8.82
C SER A 162 15.56 20.76 9.65
N TYR A 163 16.25 19.79 10.26
CA TYR A 163 17.49 20.04 11.03
C TYR A 163 18.77 19.81 10.21
N TRP A 164 18.71 18.94 9.20
CA TRP A 164 19.85 18.63 8.33
C TRP A 164 19.50 18.89 6.87
N ASN A 165 19.26 17.84 6.07
CA ASN A 165 18.92 17.94 4.66
C ASN A 165 18.42 16.58 4.13
N TYR A 166 17.91 16.58 2.89
CA TYR A 166 17.44 15.37 2.21
C TYR A 166 18.49 14.26 2.08
N ASN A 167 19.79 14.58 2.01
CA ASN A 167 20.81 13.54 1.82
C ASN A 167 20.89 12.60 3.03
N VAL A 168 20.57 13.09 4.24
CA VAL A 168 20.56 12.28 5.46
C VAL A 168 19.46 11.22 5.42
N LEU A 169 18.36 11.45 4.68
CA LEU A 169 17.29 10.46 4.51
C LEU A 169 17.82 9.18 3.85
N PHE A 170 18.62 9.31 2.78
CA PHE A 170 19.22 8.17 2.10
C PHE A 170 20.16 7.37 3.01
N TRP A 171 20.89 8.05 3.90
CA TRP A 171 21.72 7.38 4.89
C TRP A 171 20.88 6.63 5.92
N VAL A 172 19.81 7.25 6.42
CA VAL A 172 18.91 6.63 7.40
C VAL A 172 18.18 5.43 6.80
N ASP A 173 17.59 5.54 5.60
CA ASP A 173 16.98 4.41 4.89
C ASP A 173 18.02 3.30 4.66
N GLY A 174 19.22 3.65 4.19
CA GLY A 174 20.30 2.69 3.93
C GLY A 174 20.74 1.92 5.18
N ILE A 175 21.05 2.65 6.26
CA ILE A 175 21.48 2.09 7.54
C ILE A 175 20.36 1.24 8.15
N THR A 176 19.13 1.71 8.16
CA THR A 176 18.01 0.96 8.76
C THR A 176 17.70 -0.32 7.99
N CYS A 177 17.82 -0.34 6.66
CA CYS A 177 17.72 -1.56 5.86
C CYS A 177 18.83 -2.57 6.22
N LEU A 178 20.08 -2.10 6.28
CA LEU A 178 21.23 -2.94 6.64
C LEU A 178 21.14 -3.46 8.08
N LEU A 179 20.78 -2.61 9.04
CA LEU A 179 20.58 -3.02 10.43
C LEU A 179 19.46 -4.05 10.56
N ALA A 180 18.30 -3.80 9.94
CA ALA A 180 17.17 -4.71 9.95
C ALA A 180 17.58 -6.09 9.41
N ILE A 181 18.30 -6.14 8.30
CA ILE A 181 18.68 -7.42 7.71
C ILE A 181 19.85 -8.10 8.41
N SER A 182 20.80 -7.36 8.96
CA SER A 182 21.87 -7.92 9.80
C SER A 182 21.28 -8.59 11.06
N ILE A 183 20.31 -7.95 11.71
CA ILE A 183 19.59 -8.55 12.85
C ILE A 183 18.89 -9.84 12.43
N PHE A 184 18.19 -9.82 11.28
CA PHE A 184 17.52 -11.01 10.77
C PHE A 184 18.50 -12.14 10.47
N PHE A 185 19.58 -11.85 9.75
CA PHE A 185 20.59 -12.83 9.34
C PHE A 185 21.29 -13.48 10.55
N LEU A 186 21.64 -12.68 11.56
CA LEU A 186 22.35 -13.17 12.75
C LEU A 186 21.44 -13.98 13.69
N LEU A 187 20.17 -13.61 13.82
CA LEU A 187 19.27 -14.18 14.83
C LEU A 187 18.26 -15.19 14.30
N VAL A 188 18.00 -15.23 12.99
CA VAL A 188 17.05 -16.17 12.37
C VAL A 188 17.81 -17.14 11.48
N LYS A 189 17.76 -18.44 11.80
CA LYS A 189 18.36 -19.49 10.98
C LYS A 189 17.44 -19.88 9.82
N GLU A 190 18.00 -20.02 8.63
CA GLU A 190 17.26 -20.50 7.46
C GLU A 190 16.61 -21.86 7.72
N ARG A 191 15.27 -21.94 7.60
CA ARG A 191 14.55 -23.22 7.50
C ARG A 191 14.29 -23.53 6.03
N LYS A 192 14.85 -24.64 5.55
CA LYS A 192 14.50 -25.20 4.24
C LYS A 192 13.07 -25.70 4.29
N VAL A 193 12.19 -25.09 3.50
CA VAL A 193 10.81 -25.55 3.34
C VAL A 193 10.81 -26.60 2.22
N PRO A 194 10.17 -27.77 2.39
CA PRO A 194 9.95 -28.67 1.26
C PRO A 194 9.09 -27.92 0.23
N PHE A 195 9.58 -27.83 -1.01
CA PHE A 195 8.83 -27.27 -2.13
C PHE A 195 7.56 -28.09 -2.34
N ASP A 196 6.38 -27.47 -2.16
CA ASP A 196 5.11 -28.16 -2.34
C ASP A 196 4.81 -28.32 -3.84
N LEU A 197 5.29 -29.43 -4.40
CA LEU A 197 5.07 -29.83 -5.80
C LEU A 197 3.58 -29.91 -6.17
N ASN A 198 2.66 -30.03 -5.19
CA ASN A 198 1.23 -30.14 -5.47
C ASN A 198 0.59 -28.79 -5.83
N LEU A 199 1.08 -27.68 -5.27
CA LEU A 199 0.65 -26.32 -5.64
C LEU A 199 1.11 -25.93 -7.06
N ALA A 200 2.26 -26.45 -7.51
CA ALA A 200 2.78 -26.22 -8.85
C ALA A 200 2.01 -27.00 -9.94
N LYS A 201 1.33 -28.10 -9.58
CA LYS A 201 0.60 -28.99 -10.51
C LYS A 201 -0.87 -28.63 -10.72
N THR A 202 -1.44 -27.70 -9.97
CA THR A 202 -2.82 -27.27 -10.21
C THR A 202 -2.91 -26.40 -11.47
N ASN A 203 -3.61 -26.89 -12.50
CA ASN A 203 -4.03 -26.09 -13.65
C ASN A 203 -5.04 -25.03 -13.20
N LEU A 204 -4.53 -23.92 -12.68
CA LEU A 204 -5.34 -22.78 -12.28
C LEU A 204 -5.63 -21.93 -13.52
N ASP A 205 -6.91 -21.61 -13.78
CA ASP A 205 -7.27 -20.66 -14.83
C ASP A 205 -6.85 -19.24 -14.39
N ARG A 206 -5.70 -18.79 -14.90
CA ARG A 206 -5.15 -17.46 -14.60
C ARG A 206 -6.05 -16.31 -15.09
N LEU A 207 -6.94 -16.58 -16.06
CA LEU A 207 -7.86 -15.59 -16.62
C LEU A 207 -9.22 -15.58 -15.92
N ALA A 208 -9.47 -16.49 -14.97
CA ALA A 208 -10.73 -16.56 -14.23
C ALA A 208 -11.17 -15.22 -13.61
N PRO A 209 -10.27 -14.42 -12.97
CA PRO A 209 -10.68 -13.13 -12.42
C PRO A 209 -11.10 -12.12 -13.49
N ILE A 210 -10.54 -12.16 -14.69
CA ILE A 210 -10.83 -11.16 -15.74
C ILE A 210 -12.16 -11.46 -16.44
N LYS A 211 -12.58 -12.73 -16.47
CA LYS A 211 -13.88 -13.15 -17.00
C LYS A 211 -15.05 -12.78 -16.09
N ASP A 212 -14.74 -12.32 -14.89
CA ASP A 212 -15.67 -12.11 -13.80
C ASP A 212 -16.03 -10.62 -13.68
N ILE A 213 -17.25 -10.25 -14.11
CA ILE A 213 -17.66 -8.85 -14.22
C ILE A 213 -17.67 -8.13 -12.86
N PRO A 214 -18.29 -8.66 -11.78
CA PRO A 214 -18.21 -8.00 -10.47
C PRO A 214 -16.78 -7.87 -9.95
N PHE A 215 -15.91 -8.85 -10.20
CA PHE A 215 -14.50 -8.74 -9.84
C PHE A 215 -13.83 -7.61 -10.62
N VAL A 216 -14.02 -7.51 -11.94
CA VAL A 216 -13.44 -6.46 -12.78
C VAL A 216 -13.92 -5.08 -12.35
N LEU A 217 -15.21 -4.92 -12.03
CA LEU A 217 -15.74 -3.67 -11.48
C LEU A 217 -15.05 -3.29 -10.16
N ASN A 218 -14.94 -4.24 -9.22
CA ASN A 218 -14.25 -4.01 -7.96
C ASN A 218 -12.75 -3.71 -8.17
N TRP A 219 -12.12 -4.32 -9.17
CA TRP A 219 -10.72 -4.07 -9.55
C TRP A 219 -10.52 -2.64 -10.07
N ILE A 220 -11.42 -2.14 -10.92
CA ILE A 220 -11.40 -0.75 -11.41
C ILE A 220 -11.64 0.22 -10.25
N ILE A 221 -12.58 -0.07 -9.35
CA ILE A 221 -12.85 0.76 -8.16
C ILE A 221 -11.62 0.81 -7.23
N ALA A 222 -10.94 -0.33 -7.04
CA ALA A 222 -9.70 -0.40 -6.27
C ALA A 222 -8.57 0.40 -6.94
N MET A 223 -8.47 0.36 -8.27
CA MET A 223 -7.54 1.18 -9.03
C MET A 223 -7.81 2.69 -8.86
N ILE A 224 -9.08 3.11 -8.94
CA ILE A 224 -9.48 4.51 -8.67
C ILE A 224 -9.12 4.90 -7.24
N THR A 225 -9.42 4.04 -6.27
CA THR A 225 -9.08 4.27 -4.85
C THR A 225 -7.57 4.43 -4.67
N GLY A 226 -6.78 3.53 -5.25
CA GLY A 226 -5.32 3.62 -5.23
C GLY A 226 -4.83 4.91 -5.86
N TYR A 227 -5.44 5.31 -6.99
CA TYR A 227 -5.04 6.49 -7.73
C TYR A 227 -5.19 7.73 -6.86
N LEU A 228 -6.35 7.85 -6.20
CA LEU A 228 -6.66 8.92 -5.26
C LEU A 228 -5.76 8.87 -4.02
N PHE A 229 -5.45 7.68 -3.51
CA PHE A 229 -4.59 7.53 -2.34
C PHE A 229 -3.13 7.96 -2.60
N PHE A 230 -2.58 7.62 -3.76
CA PHE A 230 -1.17 7.89 -4.06
C PHE A 230 -0.82 9.36 -4.31
N GLN A 231 -1.82 10.22 -4.55
CA GLN A 231 -1.65 11.68 -4.60
C GLN A 231 -1.05 12.25 -3.29
N ILE A 232 -1.32 11.60 -2.15
CA ILE A 232 -0.80 12.00 -0.84
C ILE A 232 0.74 11.93 -0.80
N PHE A 233 1.35 10.96 -1.48
CA PHE A 233 2.81 10.78 -1.47
C PHE A 233 3.53 11.58 -2.56
N THR A 234 2.79 12.06 -3.56
CA THR A 234 3.35 12.60 -4.80
C THR A 234 3.10 14.11 -4.91
N ILE A 235 1.85 14.52 -5.06
CA ILE A 235 1.45 15.91 -5.29
C ILE A 235 1.31 16.67 -3.96
N LEU A 236 0.76 16.05 -2.91
CA LEU A 236 0.47 16.76 -1.65
C LEU A 236 1.70 17.43 -1.00
N PRO A 237 2.89 16.78 -0.91
CA PRO A 237 4.08 17.43 -0.33
C PRO A 237 4.54 18.65 -1.15
N LEU A 238 4.37 18.61 -2.48
CA LEU A 238 4.68 19.73 -3.37
C LEU A 238 3.67 20.87 -3.20
N PHE A 239 2.37 20.56 -3.09
CA PHE A 239 1.31 21.53 -2.84
C PHE A 239 1.50 22.26 -1.51
N GLN A 240 1.80 21.53 -0.43
CA GLN A 240 2.08 22.12 0.89
C GLN A 240 3.20 23.15 0.85
N LYS A 241 4.25 22.85 0.07
CA LYS A 241 5.41 23.73 -0.05
C LYS A 241 5.13 24.93 -0.94
N ASN A 242 4.50 24.72 -2.08
CA ASN A 242 4.31 25.77 -3.09
C ASN A 242 3.15 26.71 -2.78
N SER A 243 2.07 26.21 -2.19
CA SER A 243 0.88 27.02 -1.89
C SER A 243 0.88 27.59 -0.48
N PHE A 244 1.48 26.90 0.50
CA PHE A 244 1.44 27.29 1.90
C PHE A 244 2.82 27.57 2.53
N HIS A 245 3.91 27.36 1.79
CA HIS A 245 5.29 27.52 2.28
C HIS A 245 5.56 26.78 3.60
N LEU A 246 4.92 25.63 3.80
CA LEU A 246 5.04 24.84 5.03
C LEU A 246 6.39 24.10 5.09
N LYS A 247 6.91 23.97 6.31
CA LYS A 247 8.14 23.22 6.60
C LYS A 247 7.91 21.71 6.42
N ASP A 248 8.97 20.97 6.09
CA ASP A 248 8.96 19.51 5.94
C ASP A 248 8.44 18.76 7.18
N VAL A 249 8.67 19.30 8.38
CA VAL A 249 8.10 18.75 9.62
C VAL A 249 6.58 18.61 9.51
N THR A 250 5.88 19.57 8.92
CA THR A 250 4.42 19.55 8.81
C THR A 250 3.94 18.42 7.91
N THR A 251 4.64 18.16 6.81
CA THR A 251 4.39 16.99 5.95
C THR A 251 4.54 15.71 6.77
N GLY A 252 5.63 15.57 7.51
CA GLY A 252 5.86 14.42 8.39
C GLY A 252 4.77 14.24 9.45
N MET A 253 4.35 15.33 10.10
CA MET A 253 3.27 15.34 11.09
C MET A 253 1.91 14.92 10.50
N LEU A 254 1.59 15.33 9.27
CA LEU A 254 0.34 14.95 8.60
C LEU A 254 0.29 13.45 8.30
N PHE A 255 1.39 12.86 7.86
CA PHE A 255 1.52 11.41 7.71
C PHE A 255 1.50 10.67 9.06
N GLY A 256 2.14 11.22 10.08
CA GLY A 256 2.05 10.69 11.44
C GLY A 256 0.60 10.70 11.95
N PHE A 257 -0.14 11.77 11.70
CA PHE A 257 -1.55 11.88 12.06
C PHE A 257 -2.42 10.81 11.38
N SER A 258 -2.26 10.58 10.07
CA SER A 258 -3.00 9.50 9.39
C SER A 258 -2.67 8.14 9.98
N GLY A 259 -1.40 7.90 10.30
CA GLY A 259 -0.94 6.70 10.99
C GLY A 259 -1.62 6.46 12.35
N VAL A 260 -1.69 7.50 13.19
CA VAL A 260 -2.37 7.44 14.49
C VAL A 260 -3.87 7.15 14.30
N VAL A 261 -4.51 7.82 13.35
CA VAL A 261 -5.93 7.60 13.03
C VAL A 261 -6.17 6.15 12.57
N PHE A 262 -5.27 5.57 11.76
CA PHE A 262 -5.28 4.14 11.42
C PHE A 262 -5.29 3.24 12.65
N ILE A 263 -4.31 3.39 13.54
CA ILE A 263 -4.17 2.54 14.73
C ILE A 263 -5.39 2.65 15.65
N LEU A 264 -5.92 3.86 15.85
CA LEU A 264 -7.02 4.09 16.77
C LEU A 264 -8.38 3.63 16.21
N PHE A 265 -8.65 3.88 14.93
CA PHE A 265 -10.01 3.77 14.40
C PHE A 265 -10.25 2.60 13.46
N GLU A 266 -9.25 2.06 12.76
CA GLU A 266 -9.45 1.05 11.71
C GLU A 266 -10.23 -0.18 12.23
N VAL A 267 -9.73 -0.83 13.28
CA VAL A 267 -10.36 -2.04 13.85
C VAL A 267 -11.75 -1.74 14.43
N ARG A 268 -11.90 -0.59 15.11
CA ARG A 268 -13.16 -0.19 15.74
C ARG A 268 -14.24 0.10 14.69
N LEU A 269 -13.87 0.79 13.62
CA LEU A 269 -14.75 1.17 12.53
C LEU A 269 -15.23 -0.07 11.77
N ILE A 270 -14.31 -0.95 11.36
CA ILE A 270 -14.63 -2.19 10.63
C ILE A 270 -15.56 -3.08 11.47
N ASN A 271 -15.24 -3.30 12.74
CA ASN A 271 -16.08 -4.12 13.63
C ASN A 271 -17.49 -3.54 13.78
N LYS A 272 -17.62 -2.22 13.94
CA LYS A 272 -18.93 -1.56 14.07
C LYS A 272 -19.79 -1.71 12.81
N ILE A 273 -19.18 -1.58 11.64
CA ILE A 273 -19.86 -1.73 10.35
C ILE A 273 -20.29 -3.18 10.12
N GLN A 274 -19.45 -4.15 10.50
CA GLN A 274 -19.79 -5.58 10.46
C GLN A 274 -20.94 -5.95 11.40
N ILE A 275 -20.92 -5.46 12.65
CA ILE A 275 -22.00 -5.69 13.62
C ILE A 275 -23.33 -5.12 13.09
N LYS A 276 -23.28 -3.92 12.48
CA LYS A 276 -24.45 -3.29 11.85
C LYS A 276 -24.87 -3.93 10.51
N LYS A 277 -24.16 -4.96 10.03
CA LYS A 277 -24.42 -5.65 8.75
C LYS A 277 -24.58 -4.68 7.56
N ILE A 278 -23.81 -3.60 7.55
CA ILE A 278 -23.83 -2.63 6.45
C ILE A 278 -23.28 -3.32 5.19
N ASN A 279 -23.91 -3.06 4.04
CA ASN A 279 -23.48 -3.62 2.76
C ASN A 279 -22.04 -3.18 2.41
N GLU A 280 -21.23 -4.12 1.92
CA GLU A 280 -19.82 -3.89 1.59
C GLU A 280 -19.65 -2.84 0.49
N THR A 281 -20.51 -2.87 -0.54
CA THR A 281 -20.51 -1.86 -1.61
C THR A 281 -20.89 -0.48 -1.08
N LEU A 282 -21.79 -0.38 -0.10
CA LEU A 282 -22.13 0.89 0.53
C LEU A 282 -20.94 1.45 1.34
N ALA A 283 -20.21 0.59 2.04
CA ALA A 283 -19.02 1.01 2.77
C ALA A 283 -17.93 1.56 1.83
N ILE A 284 -17.73 0.92 0.67
CA ILE A 284 -16.82 1.41 -0.38
C ILE A 284 -17.29 2.76 -0.93
N ALA A 285 -18.59 2.91 -1.22
CA ALA A 285 -19.16 4.16 -1.72
C ALA A 285 -19.01 5.32 -0.71
N ILE A 286 -19.23 5.06 0.59
CA ILE A 286 -18.97 6.05 1.65
C ILE A 286 -17.50 6.41 1.68
N GLY A 287 -16.60 5.44 1.55
CA GLY A 287 -15.16 5.69 1.50
C GLY A 287 -14.77 6.62 0.36
N LEU A 288 -15.27 6.36 -0.86
CA LEU A 288 -15.05 7.22 -2.03
C LEU A 288 -15.69 8.61 -1.89
N ALA A 289 -16.84 8.72 -1.22
CA ALA A 289 -17.45 10.01 -0.90
C ALA A 289 -16.55 10.83 0.03
N LEU A 290 -15.88 10.20 1.01
CA LEU A 290 -14.90 10.88 1.87
C LEU A 290 -13.67 11.34 1.07
N PHE A 291 -13.17 10.54 0.12
CA PHE A 291 -12.12 10.97 -0.81
C PHE A 291 -12.56 12.20 -1.62
N SER A 292 -13.74 12.16 -2.23
CA SER A 292 -14.30 13.28 -3.01
C SER A 292 -14.40 14.55 -2.16
N LEU A 293 -14.97 14.44 -0.96
CA LEU A 293 -15.11 15.57 -0.04
C LEU A 293 -13.75 16.15 0.37
N GLY A 294 -12.76 15.29 0.63
CA GLY A 294 -11.40 15.71 0.94
C GLY A 294 -10.79 16.54 -0.19
N TYR A 295 -10.84 16.04 -1.41
CA TYR A 295 -10.32 16.76 -2.58
C TYR A 295 -11.09 18.05 -2.86
N PHE A 296 -12.41 18.05 -2.68
CA PHE A 296 -13.22 19.24 -2.82
C PHE A 296 -12.83 20.33 -1.79
N PHE A 297 -12.54 19.95 -0.55
CA PHE A 297 -12.03 20.91 0.44
C PHE A 297 -10.67 21.47 0.07
N LEU A 298 -9.75 20.68 -0.47
CA LEU A 298 -8.47 21.21 -0.99
C LEU A 298 -8.65 22.19 -2.15
N TYR A 299 -9.70 22.01 -2.97
CA TYR A 299 -10.04 22.93 -4.04
C TYR A 299 -10.66 24.24 -3.50
N SER A 300 -11.56 24.17 -2.53
CA SER A 300 -12.31 25.35 -2.06
C SER A 300 -11.62 26.16 -0.98
N ILE A 301 -10.85 25.52 -0.09
CA ILE A 301 -10.30 26.15 1.11
C ILE A 301 -8.79 26.39 0.93
N HIS A 302 -8.40 27.66 0.92
CA HIS A 302 -7.03 28.11 0.69
C HIS A 302 -6.26 28.39 2.00
N ASN A 303 -6.59 27.66 3.07
CA ASN A 303 -5.94 27.78 4.39
C ASN A 303 -5.26 26.48 4.77
N SER A 304 -4.07 26.55 5.38
CA SER A 304 -3.23 25.38 5.70
C SER A 304 -3.91 24.33 6.60
N TRP A 305 -4.85 24.74 7.46
CA TRP A 305 -5.62 23.82 8.31
C TRP A 305 -6.44 22.79 7.52
N VAL A 306 -6.80 23.09 6.26
CA VAL A 306 -7.54 22.16 5.40
C VAL A 306 -6.80 20.84 5.20
N LEU A 307 -5.47 20.86 5.24
CA LEU A 307 -4.63 19.69 5.04
C LEU A 307 -4.89 18.62 6.10
N TRP A 308 -5.18 19.01 7.34
CA TRP A 308 -5.50 18.08 8.42
C TRP A 308 -6.86 17.42 8.23
N ILE A 309 -7.86 18.20 7.80
CA ILE A 309 -9.20 17.69 7.46
C ILE A 309 -9.10 16.74 6.26
N PHE A 310 -8.37 17.14 5.22
CA PHE A 310 -8.09 16.30 4.06
C PHE A 310 -7.46 14.97 4.50
N MET A 311 -6.38 15.00 5.28
CA MET A 311 -5.72 13.78 5.74
C MET A 311 -6.65 12.88 6.56
N ALA A 312 -7.51 13.45 7.41
CA ALA A 312 -8.50 12.67 8.17
C ALA A 312 -9.49 11.97 7.23
N LEU A 313 -10.10 12.72 6.30
CA LEU A 313 -11.08 12.21 5.33
C LEU A 313 -10.47 11.12 4.44
N MET A 314 -9.26 11.36 3.92
CA MET A 314 -8.52 10.38 3.12
C MET A 314 -8.22 9.10 3.90
N THR A 315 -7.88 9.23 5.18
CA THR A 315 -7.58 8.09 6.04
C THR A 315 -8.81 7.22 6.27
N PHE A 316 -9.93 7.83 6.69
CA PHE A 316 -11.20 7.10 6.86
C PHE A 316 -11.72 6.53 5.54
N GLY A 317 -11.59 7.29 4.45
CA GLY A 317 -11.92 6.85 3.10
C GLY A 317 -11.17 5.57 2.74
N ASN A 318 -9.84 5.59 2.89
CA ASN A 318 -8.98 4.46 2.57
C ASN A 318 -9.25 3.22 3.43
N MET A 319 -9.53 3.39 4.73
CA MET A 319 -9.88 2.27 5.61
C MET A 319 -11.09 1.49 5.08
N LEU A 320 -12.13 2.21 4.66
CA LEU A 320 -13.36 1.61 4.17
C LEU A 320 -13.15 0.96 2.81
N THR A 321 -12.63 1.71 1.84
CA THR A 321 -12.45 1.20 0.48
C THR A 321 -11.53 -0.01 0.45
N PHE A 322 -10.34 0.06 1.06
CA PHE A 322 -9.36 -1.03 1.02
C PHE A 322 -9.86 -2.30 1.71
N SER A 323 -10.42 -2.18 2.92
CA SER A 323 -10.85 -3.32 3.72
C SER A 323 -12.02 -4.07 3.08
N TYR A 324 -13.00 -3.34 2.55
CA TYR A 324 -14.18 -3.96 1.94
C TYR A 324 -13.92 -4.42 0.50
N ALA A 325 -13.11 -3.71 -0.29
CA ALA A 325 -12.76 -4.15 -1.63
C ALA A 325 -11.94 -5.45 -1.61
N SER A 326 -10.98 -5.59 -0.68
CA SER A 326 -10.22 -6.84 -0.51
C SER A 326 -11.09 -7.97 0.07
N GLY A 327 -12.01 -7.67 0.98
CA GLY A 327 -12.98 -8.63 1.51
C GLY A 327 -13.91 -9.21 0.44
N LEU A 328 -14.39 -8.37 -0.49
CA LEU A 328 -15.20 -8.82 -1.63
C LEU A 328 -14.43 -9.80 -2.53
N VAL A 329 -13.15 -9.54 -2.80
CA VAL A 329 -12.30 -10.45 -3.58
C VAL A 329 -12.16 -11.79 -2.88
N LEU A 330 -11.88 -11.78 -1.57
CA LEU A 330 -11.68 -12.99 -0.79
C LEU A 330 -12.94 -13.86 -0.73
N LYS A 331 -14.12 -13.26 -0.59
CA LYS A 331 -15.40 -14.00 -0.61
C LYS A 331 -15.70 -14.61 -1.98
N ARG A 332 -15.18 -14.00 -3.04
CA ARG A 332 -15.47 -14.39 -4.41
C ARG A 332 -14.49 -15.41 -4.97
N SER A 333 -13.28 -15.47 -4.43
CA SER A 333 -12.30 -16.49 -4.81
C SER A 333 -12.75 -17.90 -4.38
N HIS A 334 -12.69 -18.85 -5.32
CA HIS A 334 -12.89 -20.27 -5.03
C HIS A 334 -11.72 -20.87 -4.24
N LYS A 335 -11.97 -21.98 -3.53
CA LYS A 335 -10.89 -22.79 -2.92
C LYS A 335 -9.81 -23.05 -3.98
N ASN A 336 -8.55 -22.78 -3.61
CA ASN A 336 -7.34 -22.87 -4.44
C ASN A 336 -7.11 -21.74 -5.48
N HIS A 337 -8.04 -20.80 -5.69
CA HIS A 337 -7.84 -19.64 -6.60
C HIS A 337 -7.62 -18.30 -5.87
N GLU A 338 -7.69 -18.28 -4.53
CA GLU A 338 -7.53 -17.08 -3.69
C GLU A 338 -6.26 -16.29 -4.01
N GLY A 339 -5.13 -16.99 -4.20
CA GLY A 339 -3.85 -16.36 -4.52
C GLY A 339 -3.87 -15.57 -5.83
N ILE A 340 -4.50 -16.10 -6.88
CA ILE A 340 -4.59 -15.45 -8.19
C ILE A 340 -5.49 -14.22 -8.09
N PHE A 341 -6.69 -14.37 -7.52
CA PHE A 341 -7.64 -13.27 -7.33
C PHE A 341 -7.01 -12.13 -6.52
N MET A 342 -6.34 -12.45 -5.41
CA MET A 342 -5.66 -11.47 -4.58
C MET A 342 -4.44 -10.85 -5.25
N SER A 343 -3.71 -11.58 -6.11
CA SER A 343 -2.60 -11.02 -6.87
C SER A 343 -3.08 -10.04 -7.94
N VAL A 344 -4.12 -10.39 -8.70
CA VAL A 344 -4.70 -9.52 -9.73
C VAL A 344 -5.31 -8.29 -9.07
N PHE A 345 -6.00 -8.46 -7.94
CA PHE A 345 -6.47 -7.33 -7.13
C PHE A 345 -5.33 -6.39 -6.71
N GLN A 346 -4.22 -6.92 -6.20
CA GLN A 346 -3.06 -6.08 -5.83
C GLN A 346 -2.42 -5.35 -7.02
N MET A 347 -2.46 -5.93 -8.22
CA MET A 347 -1.98 -5.25 -9.44
C MET A 347 -2.73 -3.94 -9.70
N SER A 348 -4.01 -3.83 -9.32
CA SER A 348 -4.78 -2.58 -9.47
C SER A 348 -4.09 -1.39 -8.81
N TYR A 349 -3.52 -1.58 -7.62
CA TYR A 349 -2.80 -0.54 -6.88
C TYR A 349 -1.46 -0.18 -7.53
N GLY A 350 -0.76 -1.17 -8.11
CA GLY A 350 0.47 -0.88 -8.85
C GLY A 350 0.21 -0.02 -10.10
N PHE A 351 -0.83 -0.35 -10.88
CA PHE A 351 -1.27 0.50 -12.00
C PHE A 351 -1.72 1.88 -11.52
N ALA A 352 -2.46 1.93 -10.41
CA ALA A 352 -2.94 3.16 -9.83
C ALA A 352 -1.79 4.10 -9.43
N HIS A 353 -0.70 3.56 -8.87
CA HIS A 353 0.47 4.36 -8.49
C HIS A 353 1.15 5.01 -9.71
N VAL A 354 1.36 4.22 -10.76
CA VAL A 354 1.96 4.68 -12.03
C VAL A 354 1.12 5.80 -12.64
N LEU A 355 -0.19 5.58 -12.75
CA LEU A 355 -1.11 6.55 -13.34
C LEU A 355 -1.23 7.81 -12.50
N SER A 356 -1.45 7.68 -11.18
CA SER A 356 -1.63 8.81 -10.25
C SER A 356 -0.49 9.80 -10.31
N SER A 357 0.73 9.28 -10.26
CA SER A 357 1.92 10.13 -10.23
C SER A 357 2.10 10.89 -11.55
N LYS A 358 1.93 10.22 -12.69
CA LYS A 358 2.16 10.86 -14.00
C LYS A 358 1.04 11.83 -14.35
N THR A 359 -0.22 11.42 -14.26
CA THR A 359 -1.35 12.28 -14.63
C THR A 359 -1.48 13.45 -13.66
N GLY A 360 -1.37 13.21 -12.35
CA GLY A 360 -1.50 14.27 -11.34
C GLY A 360 -0.44 15.35 -11.52
N LEU A 361 0.84 14.97 -11.65
CA LEU A 361 1.91 15.94 -11.87
C LEU A 361 1.82 16.66 -13.22
N SER A 362 1.32 15.99 -14.26
CA SER A 362 1.12 16.62 -15.58
C SER A 362 -0.04 17.62 -15.52
N ILE A 363 -1.16 17.30 -14.85
CA ILE A 363 -2.27 18.23 -14.63
C ILE A 363 -1.78 19.46 -13.86
N VAL A 364 -1.02 19.26 -12.79
CA VAL A 364 -0.45 20.38 -12.01
C VAL A 364 0.49 21.25 -12.85
N GLN A 365 1.27 20.64 -13.75
CA GLN A 365 2.20 21.37 -14.61
C GLN A 365 1.50 22.22 -15.68
N TYR A 366 0.45 21.72 -16.31
CA TYR A 366 -0.21 22.38 -17.44
C TYR A 366 -1.44 23.20 -17.05
N LEU A 367 -2.08 22.87 -15.93
CA LEU A 367 -3.30 23.52 -15.44
C LEU A 367 -3.01 24.21 -14.10
N SER A 368 -3.26 23.52 -12.97
CA SER A 368 -2.96 24.02 -11.63
C SER A 368 -3.15 22.92 -10.58
N TYR A 369 -2.82 23.21 -9.31
CA TYR A 369 -3.12 22.32 -8.19
C TYR A 369 -4.62 22.18 -7.95
N GLU A 370 -5.37 23.29 -8.03
CA GLU A 370 -6.81 23.36 -7.85
C GLU A 370 -7.55 22.52 -8.90
N ALA A 371 -7.10 22.59 -10.16
CA ALA A 371 -7.64 21.75 -11.23
C ALA A 371 -7.43 20.26 -10.94
N ASN A 372 -6.25 19.86 -10.45
CA ASN A 372 -5.98 18.48 -10.05
C ASN A 372 -6.90 18.01 -8.91
N TRP A 373 -7.14 18.85 -7.89
CA TRP A 373 -8.05 18.53 -6.79
C TRP A 373 -9.50 18.39 -7.25
N LEU A 374 -9.97 19.28 -8.12
CA LEU A 374 -11.32 19.18 -8.68
C LEU A 374 -11.48 17.90 -9.53
N ILE A 375 -10.51 17.61 -10.40
CA ILE A 375 -10.52 16.39 -11.22
C ILE A 375 -10.53 15.13 -10.33
N ASN A 376 -9.71 15.09 -9.28
CA ASN A 376 -9.67 13.96 -8.35
C ASN A 376 -11.00 13.80 -7.58
N SER A 377 -11.67 14.90 -7.23
CA SER A 377 -13.02 14.85 -6.65
C SER A 377 -14.03 14.24 -7.63
N ILE A 378 -13.99 14.63 -8.91
CA ILE A 378 -14.86 14.07 -9.96
C ILE A 378 -14.57 12.58 -10.19
N ILE A 379 -13.30 12.18 -10.24
CA ILE A 379 -12.89 10.77 -10.36
C ILE A 379 -13.45 9.93 -9.20
N ALA A 380 -13.42 10.48 -7.96
CA ALA A 380 -14.01 9.82 -6.81
C ALA A 380 -15.53 9.64 -6.95
N ILE A 381 -16.25 10.66 -7.46
CA ILE A 381 -17.69 10.58 -7.75
C ILE A 381 -17.99 9.52 -8.82
N ILE A 382 -17.18 9.43 -9.89
CA ILE A 382 -17.30 8.37 -10.89
C ILE A 382 -17.12 6.99 -10.23
N GLY A 383 -16.17 6.86 -9.31
CA GLY A 383 -15.99 5.65 -8.52
C GLY A 383 -17.23 5.25 -7.69
N ILE A 384 -17.96 6.24 -7.13
CA ILE A 384 -19.24 5.99 -6.44
C ILE A 384 -20.27 5.42 -7.42
N GLY A 385 -20.37 5.99 -8.62
CA GLY A 385 -21.24 5.48 -9.69
C GLY A 385 -20.90 4.04 -10.09
N LEU A 386 -19.62 3.72 -10.26
CA LEU A 386 -19.16 2.34 -10.52
C LEU A 386 -19.48 1.39 -9.36
N THR A 387 -19.38 1.87 -8.11
CA THR A 387 -19.74 1.09 -6.93
C THR A 387 -21.24 0.78 -6.87
N TYR A 388 -22.08 1.70 -7.34
CA TYR A 388 -23.51 1.46 -7.50
C TYR A 388 -23.80 0.41 -8.59
N LEU A 389 -23.08 0.45 -9.72
CA LEU A 389 -23.17 -0.59 -10.75
C LEU A 389 -22.71 -1.97 -10.22
N LEU A 390 -21.66 -2.00 -9.42
CA LEU A 390 -21.22 -3.21 -8.71
C LEU A 390 -22.31 -3.75 -7.78
N TYR A 391 -22.99 -2.88 -7.04
CA TYR A 391 -24.10 -3.28 -6.20
C TYR A 391 -25.26 -3.90 -7.01
N LEU A 392 -25.63 -3.30 -8.13
CA LEU A 392 -26.70 -3.82 -8.99
C LEU A 392 -26.35 -5.18 -9.60
N THR A 393 -25.11 -5.35 -10.06
CA THR A 393 -24.63 -6.63 -10.63
C THR A 393 -24.62 -7.74 -9.58
N LEU A 394 -24.12 -7.47 -8.37
CA LEU A 394 -24.16 -8.43 -7.26
C LEU A 394 -25.59 -8.80 -6.84
N LYS A 395 -26.50 -7.82 -6.80
CA LYS A 395 -27.91 -8.07 -6.49
C LYS A 395 -28.57 -8.95 -7.55
N LYS A 396 -28.29 -8.70 -8.84
CA LYS A 396 -28.80 -9.51 -9.95
C LYS A 396 -28.30 -10.95 -9.90
N GLU A 397 -27.02 -11.16 -9.58
CA GLU A 397 -26.45 -12.50 -9.39
C GLU A 397 -27.15 -13.26 -8.25
N GLN A 398 -27.40 -12.61 -7.11
CA GLN A 398 -28.09 -13.23 -5.98
C GLN A 398 -29.53 -13.65 -6.31
N VAL A 399 -30.26 -12.84 -7.07
CA VAL A 399 -31.62 -13.17 -7.51
C VAL A 399 -31.60 -14.37 -8.46
N SER A 400 -30.73 -14.35 -9.47
CA SER A 400 -30.59 -15.46 -10.42
C SER A 400 -30.18 -16.77 -9.75
N LEU A 401 -29.30 -16.71 -8.74
CA LEU A 401 -28.89 -17.89 -7.98
C LEU A 401 -30.08 -18.48 -7.18
N LYS A 402 -30.87 -17.64 -6.53
CA LYS A 402 -32.08 -18.06 -5.81
C LYS A 402 -33.10 -18.70 -6.74
N GLU A 403 -33.31 -18.13 -7.93
CA GLU A 403 -34.20 -18.69 -8.95
C GLU A 403 -33.72 -20.07 -9.44
N LYS A 404 -32.42 -20.24 -9.66
CA LYS A 404 -31.84 -21.54 -10.06
C LYS A 404 -31.98 -22.59 -8.96
N ILE A 405 -31.72 -22.23 -7.71
CA ILE A 405 -31.89 -23.12 -6.56
C ILE A 405 -33.36 -23.51 -6.39
N ALA A 406 -34.29 -22.55 -6.50
CA ALA A 406 -35.71 -22.83 -6.45
C ALA A 406 -36.12 -23.81 -7.56
N LYS A 407 -35.67 -23.59 -8.81
CA LYS A 407 -35.95 -24.51 -9.92
C LYS A 407 -35.42 -25.92 -9.68
N GLN A 408 -34.25 -26.09 -9.06
CA GLN A 408 -33.68 -27.40 -8.74
C GLN A 408 -34.35 -28.11 -7.55
N LEU A 409 -34.92 -27.36 -6.60
CA LEU A 409 -35.63 -27.93 -5.46
C LEU A 409 -37.07 -28.36 -5.80
N PHE A 410 -37.66 -27.75 -6.83
CA PHE A 410 -39.02 -28.02 -7.29
C PHE A 410 -39.09 -28.78 -8.63
N SER A 411 -37.95 -29.25 -9.15
CA SER A 411 -37.83 -30.22 -10.25
C SER A 411 -37.43 -31.59 -9.70
#